data_AF-A0A511HC22-F1
#
_entry.id   AF-A0A511HC22-F1
#
_cell.length_a   1.000
_cell.length_b   1.000
_cell.length_c   1.000
_cell.angle_alpha   90.00
_cell.angle_beta   90.00
_cell.angle_gamma   90.00
#
_symmetry.space_group_name_H-M   'P 1'
#
loop_
_entity.id
_entity.type
_entity.pdbx_description
1 polymer ?
#
loop_
_entity_poly.entity_id
_entity_poly.type
_entity_poly.pdbx_seq_one_letter_code
_entity_poly.pdbx_strand_id
1 'polypeptide(L)'
;MAQPSDDEATSAGSPREPAEEAEQLVSLAAELSHLGDAVSAATLLSQAVTEGALSTAEATVQAPSAVTAVLGLVHARIMQLRRVLHGAEDPADILTPHNATGEPQPGDDPDVRLRPWPPSQRAAFHAQQQAAAERDEEREKPAPRRED
;
A
#
# COMPACT_ATOMS: atom_id res chain seq x y z
N MET A 1 -13.49 -68.10 3.63
CA MET A 1 -13.58 -68.01 2.16
C MET A 1 -14.12 -66.62 1.81
N ALA A 2 -13.38 -65.89 0.96
CA ALA A 2 -13.71 -64.76 0.08
C ALA A 2 -14.82 -63.73 0.43
N GLN A 3 -14.43 -62.45 0.49
CA GLN A 3 -15.21 -61.23 0.16
C GLN A 3 -15.37 -61.06 -1.39
N PRO A 4 -15.89 -59.95 -1.98
CA PRO A 4 -16.88 -58.90 -1.62
C PRO A 4 -17.89 -58.61 -2.78
N SER A 5 -18.77 -57.59 -2.66
CA SER A 5 -19.10 -56.54 -3.68
C SER A 5 -20.27 -55.69 -3.18
N ASP A 6 -20.14 -54.39 -2.92
CA ASP A 6 -19.96 -53.21 -3.82
C ASP A 6 -21.30 -52.54 -4.12
N ASP A 7 -21.52 -51.35 -3.53
CA ASP A 7 -22.00 -50.14 -4.23
C ASP A 7 -22.16 -48.98 -3.23
N GLU A 8 -21.03 -48.40 -2.84
CA GLU A 8 -20.97 -46.99 -2.43
C GLU A 8 -21.06 -46.14 -3.70
N ALA A 9 -22.24 -45.59 -3.98
CA ALA A 9 -22.39 -44.52 -4.96
C ALA A 9 -21.84 -43.22 -4.37
N THR A 10 -20.53 -43.06 -4.51
CA THR A 10 -19.79 -41.82 -4.27
C THR A 10 -20.35 -40.74 -5.19
N SER A 11 -21.21 -39.87 -4.64
CA SER A 11 -21.60 -38.62 -5.28
C SER A 11 -20.34 -37.78 -5.49
N ALA A 12 -19.85 -37.77 -6.72
CA ALA A 12 -18.75 -36.95 -7.19
C ALA A 12 -19.03 -35.48 -6.85
N GLY A 13 -18.45 -35.01 -5.75
CA GLY A 13 -18.30 -33.58 -5.51
C GLY A 13 -17.40 -33.04 -6.62
N SER A 14 -17.96 -32.16 -7.45
CA SER A 14 -17.22 -31.42 -8.47
C SER A 14 -15.91 -30.88 -7.90
N PRO A 15 -14.81 -30.89 -8.67
CA PRO A 15 -13.59 -30.19 -8.28
C PRO A 15 -13.99 -28.73 -8.05
N ARG A 16 -13.88 -28.27 -6.81
CA ARG A 16 -13.98 -26.84 -6.49
C ARG A 16 -12.88 -26.18 -7.28
N GLU A 17 -13.24 -25.51 -8.37
CA GLU A 17 -12.33 -24.68 -9.15
C GLU A 17 -11.53 -23.83 -8.15
N PRO A 18 -10.19 -23.73 -8.32
CA PRO A 18 -9.41 -22.89 -7.43
C PRO A 18 -10.04 -21.50 -7.51
N ALA A 19 -10.53 -20.99 -6.38
CA ALA A 19 -11.03 -19.63 -6.30
C ALA A 19 -9.93 -18.76 -6.91
N GLU A 20 -10.22 -18.12 -8.05
CA GLU A 20 -9.36 -17.10 -8.62
C GLU A 20 -8.91 -16.23 -7.45
N GLU A 21 -7.60 -16.16 -7.19
CA GLU A 21 -7.07 -15.30 -6.14
C GLU A 21 -7.61 -13.91 -6.43
N ALA A 22 -8.63 -13.49 -5.66
CA ALA A 22 -9.33 -12.25 -5.93
C ALA A 22 -8.30 -11.13 -5.93
N GLU A 23 -8.14 -10.47 -7.07
CA GLU A 23 -7.14 -9.43 -7.24
C GLU A 23 -7.36 -8.37 -6.16
N GLN A 24 -6.40 -8.21 -5.25
CA GLN A 24 -6.50 -7.22 -4.19
C GLN A 24 -6.28 -5.83 -4.78
N LEU A 25 -7.27 -4.98 -4.62
CA LEU A 25 -7.27 -3.59 -5.02
C LEU A 25 -7.01 -2.70 -3.81
N VAL A 26 -6.54 -1.48 -4.06
CA VAL A 26 -6.38 -0.47 -3.02
C VAL A 26 -7.61 0.43 -2.99
N SER A 27 -8.31 0.44 -1.86
CA SER A 27 -9.39 1.37 -1.57
C SER A 27 -8.83 2.75 -1.24
N LEU A 28 -9.12 3.75 -2.07
CA LEU A 28 -8.75 5.13 -1.81
C LEU A 28 -9.51 5.69 -0.60
N ALA A 29 -10.78 5.34 -0.45
CA ALA A 29 -11.57 5.78 0.71
C ALA A 29 -10.98 5.25 2.03
N ALA A 30 -10.61 3.96 2.08
CA ALA A 30 -10.00 3.36 3.28
C ALA A 30 -8.64 3.98 3.60
N GLU A 31 -7.79 4.21 2.59
CA GLU A 31 -6.51 4.90 2.77
C GLU A 31 -6.69 6.32 3.32
N LEU A 32 -7.61 7.10 2.75
CA LEU A 32 -7.90 8.47 3.21
C LEU A 32 -8.50 8.49 4.62
N SER A 33 -9.38 7.53 4.94
CA SER A 33 -9.92 7.37 6.29
C SER A 33 -8.80 7.10 7.30
N HIS A 34 -7.89 6.18 6.98
CA HIS A 34 -6.77 5.84 7.86
C HIS A 34 -5.82 7.03 8.08
N LEU A 35 -5.56 7.84 7.05
CA LEU A 35 -4.81 9.10 7.18
C LEU A 35 -5.55 10.11 8.06
N GLY A 36 -6.88 10.20 7.92
CA GLY A 36 -7.73 11.03 8.78
C GLY A 36 -7.66 10.61 10.25
N ASP A 37 -7.67 9.31 10.53
CA ASP A 37 -7.53 8.77 11.87
C ASP A 37 -6.16 9.11 12.49
N ALA A 38 -5.08 9.01 11.71
CA ALA A 38 -3.74 9.37 12.15
C ALA A 38 -3.61 10.87 12.49
N VAL A 39 -4.18 11.76 11.67
CA VAL A 39 -4.23 13.20 11.96
C VAL A 39 -5.08 13.49 13.20
N SER A 40 -6.19 12.79 13.35
CA SER A 40 -7.05 12.90 14.54
C SER A 40 -6.31 12.47 15.80
N ALA A 41 -5.56 11.37 15.76
CA ALA A 41 -4.72 10.90 16.86
C ALA A 41 -3.64 11.93 17.24
N ALA A 42 -2.96 12.54 16.27
CA ALA A 42 -1.98 13.60 16.52
C ALA A 42 -2.60 14.85 17.17
N THR A 43 -3.83 15.18 16.76
CA THR A 43 -4.60 16.30 17.34
C THR A 43 -4.98 16.02 18.79
N LEU A 44 -5.53 14.83 19.06
CA LEU A 44 -5.89 14.39 20.41
C LEU A 44 -4.68 14.34 21.35
N LEU A 45 -3.53 13.85 20.86
CA LEU A 45 -2.30 13.83 21.63
C LEU A 45 -1.83 15.25 21.98
N SER A 46 -1.92 16.17 21.03
CA SER A 46 -1.57 17.59 21.24
C SER A 46 -2.49 18.27 22.25
N GLN A 47 -3.79 17.96 22.21
CA GLN A 47 -4.76 18.41 23.21
C GLN A 47 -4.44 17.84 24.60
N ALA A 48 -4.15 16.55 24.70
CA ALA A 48 -3.78 15.91 25.97
C ALA A 48 -2.54 16.54 26.62
N VAL A 49 -1.56 16.98 25.82
CA VAL A 49 -0.40 17.75 26.32
C VAL A 49 -0.85 19.10 26.89
N THR A 50 -1.69 19.82 26.16
CA THR A 50 -2.16 21.17 26.53
C THR A 50 -3.01 21.13 27.81
N GLU A 51 -3.81 20.09 27.97
CA GLU A 51 -4.69 19.89 29.13
C GLU A 51 -3.98 19.25 30.33
N GLY A 52 -2.71 18.86 30.19
CA GLY A 52 -1.98 18.12 31.22
C GLY A 52 -2.58 16.75 31.51
N ALA A 53 -3.27 16.15 30.55
CA ALA A 53 -3.98 14.88 30.68
C ALA A 53 -3.06 13.65 30.52
N LEU A 54 -1.78 13.86 30.22
CA LEU A 54 -0.79 12.77 30.13
C LEU A 54 -0.34 12.30 31.51
N SER A 55 -0.27 10.98 31.69
CA SER A 55 -0.08 10.34 32.99
C SER A 55 1.35 10.44 33.56
N THR A 56 2.35 10.79 32.74
CA THR A 56 3.75 10.87 33.15
C THR A 56 4.43 12.11 32.57
N ALA A 57 5.42 12.63 33.31
CA ALA A 57 6.25 13.75 32.85
C ALA A 57 7.06 13.39 31.59
N GLU A 58 7.50 12.13 31.48
CA GLU A 58 8.20 11.63 30.29
C GLU A 58 7.29 11.66 29.05
N ALA A 59 6.03 11.24 29.17
CA ALA A 59 5.07 11.28 28.08
C ALA A 59 4.83 12.72 27.61
N THR A 60 4.71 13.67 28.53
CA THR A 60 4.57 15.10 28.20
C THR A 60 5.76 15.65 27.42
N VAL A 61 6.98 15.24 27.77
CA VAL A 61 8.20 15.66 27.08
C VAL A 61 8.30 15.02 25.68
N GLN A 62 7.87 13.76 25.52
CA GLN A 62 7.99 13.02 24.26
C GLN A 62 6.85 13.30 23.27
N ALA A 63 5.68 13.74 23.75
CA ALA A 63 4.49 13.91 22.92
C ALA A 63 4.69 14.83 21.70
N PRO A 64 5.40 15.98 21.76
CA PRO A 64 5.66 16.79 20.56
C PRO A 64 6.43 16.04 19.47
N SER A 65 7.42 15.22 19.86
CA SER A 65 8.17 14.38 18.92
C SER A 65 7.29 13.30 18.31
N ALA A 66 6.41 12.68 19.12
CA ALA A 66 5.45 11.69 18.63
C ALA A 66 4.45 12.30 17.63
N VAL A 67 3.90 13.48 17.93
CA VAL A 67 3.03 14.24 17.00
C VAL A 67 3.76 14.52 15.69
N THR A 68 5.00 15.01 15.77
CA THR A 68 5.82 15.30 14.58
C THR A 68 6.07 14.05 13.75
N ALA A 69 6.38 12.92 14.39
CA ALA A 69 6.58 11.65 13.71
C ALA A 69 5.31 11.17 12.98
N VAL A 70 4.14 11.23 13.64
CA VAL A 70 2.85 10.86 13.03
C VAL A 70 2.55 11.74 11.82
N LEU A 71 2.70 13.06 11.94
CA LEU A 71 2.47 13.98 10.82
C LEU A 71 3.47 13.77 9.67
N GLY A 72 4.72 13.43 10.00
CA GLY A 72 5.72 13.05 9.01
C GLY A 72 5.33 11.80 8.23
N LEU A 73 4.81 10.77 8.90
CA LEU A 73 4.30 9.55 8.26
C LEU A 73 3.08 9.83 7.37
N VAL A 74 2.11 10.61 7.87
CA VAL A 74 0.94 11.05 7.09
C VAL A 74 1.39 11.78 5.82
N HIS A 75 2.32 12.72 5.95
CA HIS A 75 2.84 13.46 4.80
C HIS A 75 3.53 12.54 3.78
N ALA A 76 4.42 11.65 4.23
CA ALA A 76 5.10 10.70 3.36
C ALA A 76 4.10 9.82 2.60
N ARG A 77 3.05 9.37 3.30
CA ARG A 77 2.00 8.52 2.73
C ARG A 77 1.13 9.26 1.72
N ILE A 78 0.77 10.52 1.97
CA ILE A 78 0.09 11.39 0.99
C ILE A 78 0.96 11.55 -0.27
N MET A 79 2.28 11.76 -0.11
CA MET A 79 3.19 11.88 -1.24
C MET A 79 3.29 10.59 -2.05
N GLN A 80 3.27 9.44 -1.39
CA GLN A 80 3.22 8.14 -2.05
C GLN A 80 1.91 7.96 -2.84
N LEU A 81 0.77 8.27 -2.22
CA LEU A 81 -0.53 8.22 -2.88
C LEU A 81 -0.59 9.16 -4.10
N ARG A 82 -0.02 10.36 -3.99
CA ARG A 82 0.11 11.27 -5.15
C ARG A 82 0.90 10.62 -6.28
N ARG A 83 2.04 9.97 -6.02
CA ARG A 83 2.82 9.29 -7.07
C ARG A 83 2.00 8.21 -7.75
N VAL A 84 1.28 7.40 -6.98
CA VAL A 84 0.38 6.37 -7.51
C VAL A 84 -0.70 6.98 -8.42
N LEU A 85 -1.38 8.04 -7.95
CA LEU A 85 -2.44 8.71 -8.73
C LEU A 85 -1.92 9.38 -10.02
N HIS A 86 -0.64 9.76 -10.08
CA HIS A 86 0.00 10.29 -11.28
C HIS A 86 0.66 9.21 -12.15
N GLY A 87 0.53 7.92 -11.79
CA GLY A 87 1.15 6.82 -12.52
C GLY A 87 2.68 6.75 -12.38
N ALA A 88 3.24 7.40 -11.36
CA ALA A 88 4.68 7.39 -11.06
C ALA A 88 5.09 6.29 -10.07
N GLU A 89 4.13 5.51 -9.55
CA GLU A 89 4.34 4.39 -8.63
C GLU A 89 3.19 3.38 -8.80
N ASP A 90 3.45 2.09 -8.62
CA ASP A 90 2.44 1.04 -8.78
C ASP A 90 1.51 1.04 -7.55
N PRO A 91 0.17 1.00 -7.72
CA PRO A 91 -0.75 0.78 -6.60
C PRO A 91 -0.41 -0.42 -5.71
N ALA A 92 0.22 -1.46 -6.25
CA ALA A 92 0.69 -2.61 -5.47
C ALA A 92 1.66 -2.21 -4.35
N ASP A 93 2.45 -1.15 -4.54
CA ASP A 93 3.46 -0.69 -3.57
C ASP A 93 2.84 0.01 -2.35
N ILE A 94 1.56 0.39 -2.44
CA ILE A 94 0.80 0.96 -1.32
C ILE A 94 -0.24 0.02 -0.73
N LEU A 95 -0.36 -1.20 -1.26
CA LEU A 95 -1.32 -2.18 -0.77
C LEU A 95 -0.94 -2.64 0.65
N THR A 96 -1.88 -2.51 1.56
CA THR A 96 -1.74 -2.86 2.98
C THR A 96 -3.05 -3.44 3.50
N PRO A 97 -3.05 -4.16 4.64
CA PRO A 97 -4.27 -4.75 5.18
C PRO A 97 -5.41 -3.76 5.45
N HIS A 98 -5.10 -2.49 5.77
CA HIS A 98 -6.11 -1.49 6.07
C HIS A 98 -6.80 -0.89 4.83
N ASN A 99 -6.20 -1.04 3.64
CA ASN A 99 -6.75 -0.49 2.39
C ASN A 99 -7.04 -1.57 1.33
N ALA A 100 -6.76 -2.83 1.62
CA ALA A 100 -7.04 -3.95 0.72
C ALA A 100 -8.57 -4.17 0.58
N THR A 101 -9.04 -4.20 -0.66
CA THR A 101 -10.42 -4.50 -1.01
C THR A 101 -10.48 -5.40 -2.25
N GLY A 102 -11.62 -6.06 -2.47
CA GLY A 102 -11.85 -6.89 -3.66
C GLY A 102 -12.42 -6.08 -4.83
N GLU A 103 -13.03 -6.78 -5.80
CA GLU A 103 -13.84 -6.16 -6.85
C GLU A 103 -15.15 -5.58 -6.30
N PRO A 104 -15.69 -4.51 -6.90
CA PRO A 104 -16.93 -3.89 -6.44
C PRO A 104 -18.13 -4.80 -6.66
N GLN A 105 -18.94 -4.96 -5.61
CA GLN A 105 -20.18 -5.72 -5.66
C GLN A 105 -21.41 -4.79 -5.72
N PRO A 106 -22.54 -5.24 -6.29
CA PRO A 106 -23.77 -4.46 -6.28
C PRO A 106 -24.22 -4.14 -4.84
N GLY A 107 -24.34 -2.85 -4.53
CA GLY A 107 -24.72 -2.37 -3.20
C GLY A 107 -23.55 -1.93 -2.32
N ASP A 108 -22.30 -2.10 -2.77
CA ASP A 108 -21.14 -1.49 -2.13
C ASP A 108 -21.23 0.05 -2.21
N ASP A 109 -20.70 0.72 -1.17
CA ASP A 109 -20.49 2.16 -1.20
C ASP A 109 -19.54 2.55 -2.35
N PRO A 110 -19.77 3.70 -3.02
CA PRO A 110 -18.92 4.14 -4.12
C PRO A 110 -17.50 4.43 -3.60
N ASP A 111 -16.52 3.74 -4.18
CA ASP A 111 -15.11 3.86 -3.82
C ASP A 111 -14.22 3.87 -5.08
N VAL A 112 -13.13 4.62 -5.01
CA VAL A 112 -12.09 4.61 -6.04
C VAL A 112 -11.11 3.51 -5.70
N ARG A 113 -11.13 2.44 -6.50
CA ARG A 113 -10.27 1.27 -6.32
C ARG A 113 -9.11 1.33 -7.32
N LEU A 114 -7.89 1.39 -6.80
CA LEU A 114 -6.67 1.43 -7.61
C LEU A 114 -6.20 -0.01 -7.86
N ARG A 115 -6.08 -0.38 -9.14
CA ARG A 115 -5.63 -1.71 -9.55
C ARG A 115 -4.10 -1.74 -9.72
N PRO A 116 -3.41 -2.78 -9.20
CA PRO A 116 -2.02 -3.04 -9.52
C PRO A 116 -1.73 -2.97 -11.02
N TRP A 117 -0.52 -2.55 -11.38
CA TRP A 117 -0.16 -2.50 -12.79
C TRP A 117 -0.03 -3.90 -13.40
N PRO A 118 -0.51 -4.10 -14.64
CA PRO A 118 -0.26 -5.34 -15.36
C PRO A 118 1.26 -5.53 -15.56
N PRO A 119 1.74 -6.78 -15.72
CA PRO A 119 3.17 -7.06 -15.86
C PRO A 119 3.89 -6.25 -16.95
N SER A 120 3.19 -5.98 -18.08
CA SER A 120 3.73 -5.18 -19.18
C SER A 120 3.99 -3.73 -18.79
N GLN A 121 3.11 -3.12 -18.02
CA GLN A 121 3.26 -1.75 -17.54
C GLN A 121 4.37 -1.64 -16.50
N ARG A 122 4.45 -2.59 -15.56
CA ARG A 122 5.58 -2.67 -14.61
C ARG A 122 6.92 -2.78 -15.32
N ALA A 123 7.02 -3.69 -16.30
CA ALA A 123 8.23 -3.87 -17.09
C ALA A 123 8.63 -2.59 -17.84
N ALA A 124 7.67 -1.90 -18.47
CA ALA A 124 7.92 -0.63 -19.15
C ALA A 124 8.40 0.46 -18.19
N PHE A 125 7.81 0.56 -17.00
CA PHE A 125 8.22 1.51 -15.97
C PHE A 125 9.64 1.24 -15.46
N HIS A 126 9.98 -0.02 -15.17
CA HIS A 126 11.33 -0.40 -14.76
C HIS A 126 12.37 -0.09 -15.83
N ALA A 127 12.07 -0.39 -17.11
CA ALA A 127 12.96 -0.05 -18.22
C ALA A 127 13.18 1.46 -18.34
N GLN A 128 12.13 2.27 -18.14
CA GLN A 128 12.23 3.72 -18.14
C GLN A 128 13.10 4.25 -16.99
N GLN A 129 12.93 3.70 -15.79
CA GLN A 129 13.72 4.08 -14.61
C GLN A 129 15.21 3.74 -14.80
N GLN A 130 15.52 2.56 -15.37
CA GLN A 130 16.89 2.17 -15.69
C GLN A 130 17.52 3.11 -16.72
N ALA A 131 16.81 3.41 -17.81
CA ALA A 131 17.31 4.32 -18.83
C ALA A 131 17.50 5.76 -18.31
N ALA A 132 16.70 6.20 -17.32
CA ALA A 132 16.90 7.48 -16.66
C ALA A 132 18.16 7.47 -15.78
N ALA A 133 18.35 6.43 -14.97
CA ALA A 133 19.53 6.28 -14.12
C ALA A 133 20.84 6.24 -14.95
N GLU A 134 20.86 5.49 -16.06
CA GLU A 134 22.02 5.42 -16.97
C GLU A 134 22.38 6.80 -17.55
N ARG A 135 21.38 7.62 -17.89
CA ARG A 135 21.60 8.98 -18.40
C ARG A 135 22.16 9.91 -17.34
N ASP A 136 21.70 9.77 -16.10
CA ASP A 136 22.21 10.58 -14.99
C ASP A 136 23.65 10.19 -14.66
N GLU A 137 23.98 8.89 -14.64
CA GLU A 137 25.35 8.41 -14.50
C GLU A 137 26.27 8.89 -15.63
N GLU A 138 25.78 8.94 -16.88
CA GLU A 138 26.56 9.46 -18.01
C GLU A 138 26.82 10.97 -17.90
N ARG A 139 25.86 11.75 -17.37
CA ARG A 139 26.03 13.18 -17.10
C ARG A 139 27.03 13.47 -15.99
N GLU A 140 27.17 12.58 -15.01
CA GLU A 140 28.09 12.73 -13.89
C GLU A 140 29.54 12.30 -14.22
N LYS A 141 29.78 11.64 -15.38
CA LYS A 141 31.14 11.30 -15.80
C LYS A 141 31.95 12.57 -16.12
N PRO A 142 33.08 12.81 -15.44
CA PRO A 142 33.91 13.99 -15.69
C PRO A 142 34.51 13.93 -17.10
N ALA A 143 34.50 15.07 -17.80
CA ALA A 143 35.05 15.20 -19.14
C ALA A 143 36.50 14.68 -19.20
N PRO A 144 36.88 13.95 -20.27
CA PRO A 144 38.22 13.40 -20.39
C PRO A 144 39.25 14.53 -20.29
N ARG A 145 40.18 14.43 -19.33
CA ARG A 145 41.30 15.36 -19.20
C ARG A 145 42.07 15.31 -20.51
N ARG A 146 42.13 16.44 -21.22
CA ARG A 146 43.05 16.59 -22.34
C ARG A 146 44.46 16.52 -21.77
N GLU A 147 45.19 15.46 -22.14
CA GLU A 147 46.61 15.34 -21.89
C GLU A 147 47.32 16.24 -22.93
N ASP A 148 48.01 17.27 -22.45
CA ASP A 148 48.93 18.14 -23.21
C ASP A 148 50.36 17.61 -23.10
#